data_AF-A0A397G5V1-F1
#
_entry.id   AF-A0A397G5V1-F1
#
_cell.length_a   1.000
_cell.length_b   1.000
_cell.length_c   1.000
_cell.angle_alpha   90.00
_cell.angle_beta   90.00
_cell.angle_gamma   90.00
#
_symmetry.space_group_name_H-M   'P 1'
#
loop_
_entity.id
_entity.type
_entity.pdbx_description
1 polymer ?
#
loop_
_entity_poly.entity_id
_entity_poly.type
_entity_poly.pdbx_seq_one_letter_code
_entity_poly.pdbx_strand_id
1 'polypeptide(L)'
;MTFGRPAAIPNSYVKLELPSDYKLTDELPISNSQVDALGLAFFNSTITLYKQMWNTMELLYGQNLGCDSSLSVSQTIAHTFSIEQSVFSWERSLPDTLRLTSCESLRNDRSESATNLQSVTWKLRVILTLRYLNLRVLLHRPVLVKFLDSCSGLQTDAQELKLLQQMGLNSLQICADSAIEIIDLVHHVVSSTGWKQELLGAWWFSLYYTFNAALVIFGTIRVCRDESRTGASMPILVDRAKSYPSRATAALLKLDTGNRMVDRCRLFLERFNSSLSTPEQNPLSSDSTTHFNLSGSGPMAFGGEMDYSPLGMEFGEFMMDGDLLSLMSRPDIPPQADLQ
;
A
#
# COMPACT_ATOMS: atom_id res chain seq x y z
N MET A 1 12.45 -2.66 2.06
CA MET A 1 11.45 -1.66 2.47
C MET A 1 11.69 -1.28 3.91
N THR A 2 11.44 -0.03 4.26
CA THR A 2 11.72 0.49 5.60
C THR A 2 10.48 0.71 6.47
N PHE A 3 9.27 0.29 6.08
CA PHE A 3 8.05 0.48 6.88
C PHE A 3 7.88 1.93 7.40
N GLY A 4 8.22 2.91 6.56
CA GLY A 4 8.20 4.33 6.91
C GLY A 4 9.45 4.83 7.67
N ARG A 5 10.38 3.96 8.06
CA ARG A 5 11.62 4.40 8.72
C ARG A 5 12.52 5.18 7.74
N PRO A 6 13.11 6.30 8.18
CA PRO A 6 14.04 7.08 7.37
C PRO A 6 15.35 6.32 7.12
N ALA A 7 16.22 6.88 6.27
CA ALA A 7 17.49 6.24 5.96
C ALA A 7 18.37 6.29 7.20
N ALA A 8 18.94 5.15 7.57
CA ALA A 8 20.01 5.14 8.56
C ALA A 8 21.25 5.91 8.05
N ILE A 9 21.48 5.89 6.74
CA ILE A 9 22.62 6.57 6.09
C ILE A 9 22.08 7.56 5.06
N PRO A 10 22.26 8.88 5.24
CA PRO A 10 21.86 9.89 4.27
C PRO A 10 22.44 9.63 2.88
N ASN A 11 21.68 9.92 1.84
CA ASN A 11 22.12 9.74 0.45
C ASN A 11 23.41 10.50 0.14
N SER A 12 23.63 11.66 0.78
CA SER A 12 24.86 12.45 0.62
C SER A 12 26.13 11.72 1.08
N TYR A 13 25.99 10.72 1.97
CA TYR A 13 27.10 9.92 2.51
C TYR A 13 27.35 8.63 1.72
N VAL A 14 26.44 8.23 0.83
CA VAL A 14 26.62 7.06 -0.03
C VAL A 14 27.55 7.44 -1.19
N LYS A 15 28.84 7.11 -1.05
CA LYS A 15 29.88 7.37 -2.08
C LYS A 15 30.21 6.16 -2.94
N LEU A 16 29.76 4.97 -2.55
CA LEU A 16 30.03 3.73 -3.28
C LEU A 16 29.26 3.70 -4.60
N GLU A 17 29.92 3.19 -5.64
CA GLU A 17 29.29 2.91 -6.93
C GLU A 17 28.29 1.75 -6.80
N LEU A 18 27.41 1.62 -7.80
CA LEU A 18 26.51 0.48 -7.86
C LEU A 18 27.30 -0.81 -8.07
N PRO A 19 26.86 -1.93 -7.48
CA PRO A 19 27.44 -3.25 -7.73
C PRO A 19 27.62 -3.53 -9.22
N SER A 20 28.79 -4.04 -9.58
CA SER A 20 29.16 -4.45 -10.93
C SER A 20 29.59 -5.92 -10.93
N ASP A 21 29.54 -6.52 -12.12
CA ASP A 21 29.87 -7.94 -12.28
C ASP A 21 31.37 -8.15 -12.04
N TYR A 22 31.71 -8.95 -11.03
CA TYR A 22 33.10 -9.24 -10.69
C TYR A 22 33.58 -10.43 -11.50
N LYS A 23 34.30 -10.17 -12.60
CA LYS A 23 34.97 -11.22 -13.36
C LYS A 23 36.18 -11.70 -12.55
N LEU A 24 36.01 -12.75 -11.75
CA LEU A 24 37.13 -13.49 -11.19
C LEU A 24 37.88 -14.10 -12.39
N THR A 25 39.08 -13.60 -12.68
CA THR A 25 40.05 -14.34 -13.49
C THR A 25 40.29 -15.68 -12.80
N ASP A 26 40.15 -16.75 -13.57
CA ASP A 26 40.35 -18.17 -13.25
C ASP A 26 39.13 -18.97 -12.74
N GLU A 27 38.55 -19.68 -13.71
CA GLU A 27 38.02 -21.05 -13.66
C GLU A 27 37.23 -21.50 -12.42
N LEU A 28 35.91 -21.26 -12.46
CA LEU A 28 34.93 -22.24 -11.97
C LEU A 28 33.78 -22.35 -12.98
N PRO A 29 33.52 -23.53 -13.57
CA PRO A 29 32.36 -23.74 -14.42
C PRO A 29 31.12 -24.00 -13.55
N ILE A 30 29.94 -23.66 -14.09
CA ILE A 30 28.59 -23.91 -13.56
C ILE A 30 28.00 -22.77 -12.69
N SER A 31 27.98 -21.53 -13.21
CA SER A 31 26.94 -20.58 -12.79
C SER A 31 26.06 -20.20 -13.98
N ASN A 32 24.74 -20.11 -13.74
CA ASN A 32 23.77 -19.63 -14.73
C ASN A 32 23.99 -18.11 -14.92
N SER A 33 24.99 -17.73 -15.71
CA SER A 33 25.43 -16.33 -15.85
C SER A 33 24.30 -15.35 -16.19
N GLN A 34 23.27 -15.81 -16.89
CA GLN A 34 22.08 -15.01 -17.22
C GLN A 34 21.19 -14.72 -16.00
N VAL A 35 21.02 -15.70 -15.10
CA VAL A 35 20.25 -15.53 -13.86
C VAL A 35 21.00 -14.60 -12.91
N ASP A 36 22.33 -14.74 -12.83
CA ASP A 36 23.17 -13.86 -12.01
C ASP A 36 23.16 -12.42 -12.52
N ALA A 37 23.35 -12.22 -13.83
CA ALA A 37 23.27 -10.90 -14.45
C ALA A 37 21.89 -10.24 -14.24
N LEU A 38 20.82 -11.02 -14.33
CA LEU A 38 19.45 -10.57 -14.05
C LEU A 38 19.26 -10.19 -12.58
N GLY A 39 19.80 -11.00 -11.66
CA GLY A 39 19.80 -10.73 -10.23
C GLY A 39 20.54 -9.44 -9.88
N LEU A 40 21.73 -9.23 -10.47
CA LEU A 40 22.52 -8.01 -10.31
C LEU A 40 21.78 -6.78 -10.84
N ALA A 41 21.21 -6.87 -12.05
CA ALA A 41 20.40 -5.80 -12.61
C ALA A 41 19.20 -5.47 -11.72
N PHE A 42 18.50 -6.48 -11.20
CA PHE A 42 17.36 -6.30 -10.30
C PHE A 42 17.76 -5.64 -8.99
N PHE A 43 18.93 -6.01 -8.45
CA PHE A 43 19.47 -5.41 -7.25
C PHE A 43 19.79 -3.93 -7.45
N ASN A 44 20.47 -3.58 -8.54
CA ASN A 44 20.77 -2.19 -8.90
C ASN A 44 19.51 -1.35 -9.16
N SER A 45 18.53 -1.89 -9.89
CA SER A 45 17.22 -1.26 -10.08
C SER A 45 16.50 -1.05 -8.75
N THR A 46 16.56 -2.00 -7.83
CA THR A 46 15.96 -1.87 -6.50
C THR A 46 16.65 -0.79 -5.67
N ILE A 47 17.98 -0.75 -5.63
CA ILE A 47 18.74 0.28 -4.90
C ILE A 47 18.35 1.68 -5.39
N THR A 48 18.32 1.87 -6.70
CA THR A 48 18.02 3.17 -7.31
C THR A 48 16.55 3.57 -7.13
N LEU A 49 15.61 2.62 -7.18
CA LEU A 49 14.20 2.87 -6.84
C LEU A 49 14.04 3.30 -5.39
N TYR A 50 14.76 2.63 -4.49
CA TYR A 50 14.77 2.95 -3.08
C TYR A 50 15.30 4.37 -2.85
N LYS A 51 16.35 4.83 -3.54
CA LYS A 51 16.76 6.25 -3.45
C LYS A 51 15.59 7.22 -3.69
N GLN A 52 14.69 6.92 -4.65
CA GLN A 52 13.48 7.72 -4.88
C GLN A 52 12.45 7.60 -3.73
N MET A 53 12.25 6.41 -3.18
CA MET A 53 11.43 6.20 -1.98
C MET A 53 11.93 7.01 -0.79
N TRP A 54 13.24 7.09 -0.61
CA TRP A 54 13.86 7.88 0.44
C TRP A 54 13.67 9.38 0.24
N ASN A 55 13.90 9.88 -0.97
CA ASN A 55 13.61 11.27 -1.33
C ASN A 55 12.13 11.61 -1.10
N THR A 56 11.22 10.65 -1.35
CA THR A 56 9.78 10.80 -1.06
C THR A 56 9.53 10.97 0.44
N MET A 57 10.12 10.12 1.28
CA MET A 57 9.97 10.21 2.74
C MET A 57 10.56 11.52 3.30
N GLU A 58 11.68 11.98 2.75
CA GLU A 58 12.32 13.23 3.16
C GLU A 58 11.45 14.45 2.79
N LEU A 59 11.04 14.57 1.52
CA LEU A 59 10.39 15.77 1.01
C LEU A 59 8.90 15.86 1.33
N LEU A 60 8.20 14.73 1.51
CA LEU A 60 6.74 14.73 1.69
C LEU A 60 6.28 14.28 3.08
N TYR A 61 7.14 13.60 3.84
CA TYR A 61 6.78 13.01 5.13
C TYR A 61 7.65 13.50 6.30
N GLY A 62 8.57 14.44 6.08
CA GLY A 62 9.46 14.94 7.14
C GLY A 62 10.25 13.80 7.81
N GLN A 63 10.64 12.79 7.02
CA GLN A 63 11.30 11.57 7.50
C GLN A 63 10.49 10.77 8.54
N ASN A 64 9.19 11.01 8.65
CA ASN A 64 8.30 10.47 9.68
C ASN A 64 8.76 10.79 11.12
N LEU A 65 9.43 11.93 11.32
CA LEU A 65 9.89 12.35 12.65
C LEU A 65 8.77 12.97 13.50
N GLY A 66 7.70 13.45 12.88
CA GLY A 66 6.56 14.08 13.56
C GLY A 66 6.86 15.48 14.11
N CYS A 67 8.02 16.05 13.79
CA CYS A 67 8.45 17.36 14.28
C CYS A 67 8.12 18.53 13.34
N ASP A 68 7.90 18.25 12.06
CA ASP A 68 7.73 19.28 11.03
C ASP A 68 6.27 19.76 10.91
N SER A 69 6.10 21.03 10.51
CA SER A 69 4.78 21.54 10.13
C SER A 69 4.29 20.86 8.85
N SER A 70 2.97 20.68 8.75
CA SER A 70 2.39 20.09 7.54
C SER A 70 2.69 20.98 6.32
N LEU A 71 3.18 20.39 5.24
CA LEU A 71 3.41 21.10 3.97
C LEU A 71 2.12 21.77 3.47
N SER A 72 2.25 22.93 2.83
CA SER A 72 1.14 23.54 2.10
C SER A 72 0.69 22.66 0.92
N VAL A 73 -0.50 22.92 0.38
CA VAL A 73 -0.95 22.22 -0.84
C VAL A 73 0.02 22.46 -2.00
N SER A 74 0.51 23.68 -2.17
CA SER A 74 1.44 24.04 -3.25
C SER A 74 2.78 23.30 -3.13
N GLN A 75 3.36 23.23 -1.94
CA GLN A 75 4.61 22.51 -1.69
C GLN A 75 4.44 21.01 -1.93
N THR A 76 3.35 20.43 -1.41
CA THR A 76 3.02 19.01 -1.58
C THR A 76 2.97 18.64 -3.07
N ILE A 77 2.25 19.43 -3.86
CA ILE A 77 2.08 19.19 -5.29
C ILE A 77 3.41 19.37 -6.05
N ALA A 78 4.17 20.43 -5.75
CA ALA A 78 5.46 20.68 -6.38
C ALA A 78 6.47 19.54 -6.13
N HIS A 79 6.59 19.08 -4.88
CA HIS A 79 7.45 17.94 -4.54
C HIS A 79 6.97 16.64 -5.19
N THR A 80 5.65 16.40 -5.20
CA THR A 80 5.06 15.23 -5.87
C THR A 80 5.46 15.17 -7.34
N PHE A 81 5.30 16.25 -8.10
CA PHE A 81 5.68 16.31 -9.51
C PHE A 81 7.19 16.17 -9.75
N SER A 82 8.01 16.79 -8.89
CA SER A 82 9.47 16.71 -9.02
C SER A 82 9.98 15.26 -8.84
N ILE A 83 9.45 14.54 -7.84
CA ILE A 83 9.81 13.15 -7.61
C ILE A 83 9.22 12.25 -8.70
N GLU A 84 7.99 12.50 -9.14
CA GLU A 84 7.32 11.77 -10.23
C GLU A 84 8.16 11.76 -11.50
N GLN A 85 8.74 12.91 -11.88
CA GLN A 85 9.65 13.01 -13.02
C GLN A 85 10.89 12.11 -12.86
N SER A 86 11.41 11.98 -11.63
CA SER A 86 12.56 11.13 -11.32
C SER A 86 12.20 9.65 -11.29
N VAL A 87 10.98 9.31 -10.86
CA VAL A 87 10.45 7.94 -10.91
C VAL A 87 10.20 7.51 -12.36
N PHE A 88 9.71 8.41 -13.20
CA PHE A 88 9.51 8.17 -14.62
C PHE A 88 10.83 7.98 -15.39
N SER A 89 11.85 8.80 -15.09
CA SER A 89 13.17 8.61 -15.69
C SER A 89 13.83 7.30 -15.23
N TRP A 90 13.60 6.90 -13.98
CA TRP A 90 14.01 5.59 -13.46
C TRP A 90 13.33 4.44 -14.20
N GLU A 91 12.01 4.51 -14.44
CA GLU A 91 11.29 3.46 -15.17
C GLU A 91 11.85 3.28 -16.60
N ARG A 92 12.17 4.39 -17.28
CA ARG A 92 12.75 4.38 -18.63
C ARG A 92 14.19 3.86 -18.69
N SER A 93 14.92 3.85 -17.57
CA SER A 93 16.29 3.34 -17.53
C SER A 93 16.38 1.84 -17.25
N LEU A 94 15.23 1.17 -17.01
CA LEU A 94 15.19 -0.26 -16.77
C LEU A 94 15.59 -1.04 -18.04
N PRO A 95 16.40 -2.11 -17.89
CA PRO A 95 16.65 -3.02 -19.01
C PRO A 95 15.39 -3.79 -19.38
N ASP A 96 15.27 -4.20 -20.64
CA ASP A 96 14.09 -4.93 -21.16
C ASP A 96 13.75 -6.16 -20.32
N THR A 97 14.75 -6.86 -19.80
CA THR A 97 14.58 -8.05 -18.95
C THR A 97 13.86 -7.74 -17.63
N LEU A 98 13.90 -6.49 -17.14
CA LEU A 98 13.27 -6.03 -15.90
C LEU A 98 12.20 -4.96 -16.12
N ARG A 99 11.73 -4.80 -17.37
CA ARG A 99 10.61 -3.90 -17.66
C ARG A 99 9.43 -4.20 -16.75
N LEU A 100 8.82 -3.13 -16.22
CA LEU A 100 7.62 -3.25 -15.39
C LEU A 100 6.51 -3.99 -16.13
N THR A 101 5.71 -4.75 -15.39
CA THR A 101 4.64 -5.58 -15.95
C THR A 101 3.28 -5.15 -15.45
N SER A 102 2.22 -5.76 -15.97
CA SER A 102 0.85 -5.55 -15.52
C SER A 102 0.15 -6.89 -15.27
N CYS A 103 -0.93 -6.85 -14.50
CA CYS A 103 -1.79 -8.00 -14.27
C CYS A 103 -2.34 -8.54 -15.60
N GLU A 104 -2.66 -7.66 -16.55
CA GLU A 104 -3.07 -8.06 -17.90
C GLU A 104 -1.97 -8.82 -18.65
N SER A 105 -0.72 -8.33 -18.59
CA SER A 105 0.43 -9.01 -19.22
C SER A 105 0.63 -10.42 -18.66
N LEU A 106 0.46 -10.59 -17.35
CA LEU A 106 0.61 -11.87 -16.68
C LEU A 106 -0.56 -12.83 -16.97
N ARG A 107 -1.77 -12.31 -17.15
CA ARG A 107 -2.95 -13.08 -17.60
C ARG A 107 -2.82 -13.55 -19.05
N ASN A 108 -2.23 -12.73 -19.90
CA ASN A 108 -2.05 -13.02 -21.33
C ASN A 108 -0.93 -14.04 -21.59
N ASP A 109 -0.03 -14.26 -20.64
CA ASP A 109 0.96 -15.34 -20.72
C ASP A 109 0.26 -16.72 -20.62
N ARG A 110 0.23 -17.46 -21.73
CA ARG A 110 -0.41 -18.78 -21.83
C ARG A 110 0.56 -19.94 -21.53
N SER A 111 1.73 -19.67 -20.94
CA SER A 111 2.71 -20.72 -20.70
C SER A 111 2.26 -21.65 -19.58
N GLU A 112 1.98 -22.91 -19.92
CA GLU A 112 1.62 -23.96 -18.96
C GLU A 112 2.79 -24.32 -18.04
N SER A 113 4.03 -24.16 -18.52
CA SER A 113 5.25 -24.42 -17.76
C SER A 113 6.34 -23.40 -18.14
N ALA A 114 6.91 -22.73 -17.14
CA ALA A 114 8.04 -21.81 -17.35
C ALA A 114 9.38 -22.53 -17.20
N THR A 115 10.35 -22.17 -18.05
CA THR A 115 11.76 -22.51 -17.77
C THR A 115 12.22 -21.80 -16.49
N ASN A 116 13.28 -22.29 -15.85
CA ASN A 116 13.82 -21.66 -14.64
C ASN A 116 14.11 -20.15 -14.85
N LEU A 117 14.76 -19.80 -15.96
CA LEU A 117 15.06 -18.41 -16.32
C LEU A 117 13.78 -17.57 -16.53
N GLN A 118 12.77 -18.12 -17.21
CA GLN A 118 11.50 -17.42 -17.44
C GLN A 118 10.75 -17.17 -16.11
N SER A 119 10.67 -18.18 -15.24
CA SER A 119 10.06 -18.05 -13.92
C SER A 119 10.75 -16.98 -13.08
N VAL A 120 12.08 -17.00 -13.02
CA VAL A 120 12.87 -15.98 -12.30
C VAL A 120 12.67 -14.60 -12.90
N THR A 121 12.66 -14.46 -14.23
CA THR A 121 12.40 -13.19 -14.92
C THR A 121 11.04 -12.62 -14.54
N TRP A 122 9.98 -13.43 -14.62
CA TRP A 122 8.65 -13.01 -14.20
C TRP A 122 8.59 -12.63 -12.74
N LYS A 123 9.21 -13.43 -11.86
CA LYS A 123 9.24 -13.16 -10.42
C LYS A 123 9.89 -11.81 -10.12
N LEU A 124 11.05 -11.54 -10.71
CA LEU A 124 11.75 -10.27 -10.51
C LEU A 124 10.98 -9.09 -11.09
N ARG A 125 10.34 -9.23 -12.26
CA ARG A 125 9.46 -8.20 -12.84
C ARG A 125 8.25 -7.92 -11.94
N VAL A 126 7.58 -8.95 -11.43
CA VAL A 126 6.42 -8.79 -10.53
C VAL A 126 6.84 -8.09 -9.24
N ILE A 127 7.94 -8.53 -8.60
CA ILE A 127 8.45 -7.90 -7.38
C ILE A 127 8.84 -6.44 -7.63
N LEU A 128 9.54 -6.15 -8.73
CA LEU A 128 9.95 -4.79 -9.07
C LEU A 128 8.75 -3.88 -9.35
N THR A 129 7.75 -4.40 -10.06
CA THR A 129 6.49 -3.71 -10.35
C THR A 129 5.73 -3.38 -9.07
N LEU A 130 5.56 -4.35 -8.15
CA LEU A 130 4.92 -4.10 -6.86
C LEU A 130 5.64 -3.03 -6.04
N ARG A 131 6.98 -3.03 -6.05
CA ARG A 131 7.79 -1.99 -5.38
C ARG A 131 7.59 -0.61 -6.00
N TYR A 132 7.57 -0.55 -7.34
CA TYR A 132 7.31 0.68 -8.08
C TYR A 132 5.91 1.23 -7.79
N LEU A 133 4.88 0.40 -7.90
CA LEU A 133 3.49 0.81 -7.63
C LEU A 133 3.32 1.26 -6.18
N ASN A 134 3.95 0.57 -5.22
CA ASN A 134 3.93 1.00 -3.83
C ASN A 134 4.63 2.35 -3.62
N LEU A 135 5.73 2.62 -4.33
CA LEU A 135 6.36 3.94 -4.31
C LEU A 135 5.42 5.01 -4.89
N ARG A 136 4.73 4.72 -5.99
CA ARG A 136 3.72 5.62 -6.57
C ARG A 136 2.60 5.92 -5.57
N VAL A 137 2.08 4.89 -4.91
CA VAL A 137 1.09 5.08 -3.83
C VAL A 137 1.66 5.97 -2.72
N LEU A 138 2.88 5.71 -2.24
CA LEU A 138 3.53 6.54 -1.22
C LEU A 138 3.70 8.00 -1.68
N LEU A 139 4.07 8.22 -2.95
CA LEU A 139 4.31 9.53 -3.53
C LEU A 139 3.03 10.36 -3.64
N HIS A 140 1.92 9.76 -4.08
CA HIS A 140 0.68 10.49 -4.34
C HIS A 140 -0.27 10.52 -3.14
N ARG A 141 -0.08 9.65 -2.14
CA ARG A 141 -0.89 9.61 -0.91
C ARG A 141 -1.00 10.96 -0.16
N PRO A 142 0.04 11.81 -0.05
CA PRO A 142 -0.09 13.10 0.64
C PRO A 142 -1.15 14.00 0.00
N VAL A 143 -1.31 13.95 -1.33
CA VAL A 143 -2.37 14.69 -2.02
C VAL A 143 -3.75 14.13 -1.67
N LEU A 144 -3.90 12.80 -1.60
CA LEU A 144 -5.13 12.16 -1.12
C LEU A 144 -5.44 12.59 0.32
N VAL A 145 -4.44 12.66 1.20
CA VAL A 145 -4.62 13.12 2.59
C VAL A 145 -5.11 14.57 2.62
N LYS A 146 -4.56 15.48 1.80
CA LYS A 146 -5.06 16.86 1.70
C LYS A 146 -6.53 16.94 1.27
N PHE A 147 -6.98 16.06 0.37
CA PHE A 147 -8.40 15.96 0.03
C PHE A 147 -9.25 15.47 1.22
N LEU A 148 -8.78 14.46 1.95
CA LEU A 148 -9.46 13.94 3.13
C LEU A 148 -9.54 14.99 4.26
N ASP A 149 -8.46 15.72 4.52
CA ASP A 149 -8.43 16.82 5.49
C ASP A 149 -9.49 17.87 5.14
N SER A 150 -9.59 18.21 3.84
CA SER A 150 -10.61 19.13 3.33
C SER A 150 -12.05 18.63 3.51
N CYS A 151 -12.27 17.30 3.49
CA CYS A 151 -13.58 16.69 3.76
C CYS A 151 -13.95 16.69 5.25
N SER A 152 -12.95 16.62 6.13
CA SER A 152 -13.15 16.50 7.59
C SER A 152 -13.53 17.82 8.30
N GLY A 153 -13.62 18.93 7.56
CA GLY A 153 -14.00 20.23 8.12
C GLY A 153 -12.89 20.95 8.90
N LEU A 154 -11.66 20.42 8.88
CA LEU A 154 -10.46 21.20 9.20
C LEU A 154 -10.47 22.45 8.31
N GLN A 155 -10.30 23.65 8.88
CA GLN A 155 -10.34 24.91 8.13
C GLN A 155 -9.29 24.91 7.00
N THR A 156 -9.67 24.46 5.81
CA THR A 156 -8.85 24.55 4.62
C THR A 156 -9.05 25.93 4.03
N ASP A 157 -7.95 26.65 3.80
CA ASP A 157 -7.97 27.89 3.05
C ASP A 157 -8.63 27.65 1.67
N ALA A 158 -9.60 28.49 1.31
CA ALA A 158 -10.32 28.39 0.05
C ALA A 158 -9.37 28.43 -1.16
N GLN A 159 -8.25 29.16 -1.05
CA GLN A 159 -7.24 29.23 -2.10
C GLN A 159 -6.47 27.90 -2.23
N GLU A 160 -6.12 27.27 -1.11
CA GLU A 160 -5.49 25.93 -1.10
C GLU A 160 -6.43 24.85 -1.64
N LEU A 161 -7.72 24.89 -1.29
CA LEU A 161 -8.72 23.95 -1.82
C LEU A 161 -8.85 24.07 -3.34
N LYS A 162 -8.90 25.31 -3.86
CA LYS A 162 -8.98 25.53 -5.32
C LYS A 162 -7.74 25.00 -6.03
N LEU A 163 -6.55 25.21 -5.46
CA LEU A 163 -5.31 24.66 -5.99
C LEU A 163 -5.32 23.13 -6.00
N LEU A 164 -5.80 22.53 -4.90
CA LEU A 164 -5.93 21.08 -4.76
C LEU A 164 -6.89 20.48 -5.79
N GLN A 165 -8.02 21.14 -6.04
CA GLN A 165 -8.98 20.72 -7.08
C GLN A 165 -8.38 20.82 -8.48
N GLN A 166 -7.64 21.89 -8.78
CA GLN A 166 -7.07 22.11 -10.12
C GLN A 166 -5.91 21.16 -10.46
N MET A 167 -5.08 20.81 -9.48
CA MET A 167 -3.82 20.09 -9.72
C MET A 167 -3.75 18.72 -9.04
N GLY A 168 -4.56 18.48 -8.01
CA GLY A 168 -4.52 17.26 -7.19
C GLY A 168 -5.31 16.09 -7.76
N LEU A 169 -6.30 16.32 -8.64
CA LEU A 169 -7.16 15.24 -9.17
C LEU A 169 -6.38 14.20 -9.98
N ASN A 170 -5.39 14.63 -10.77
CA ASN A 170 -4.53 13.70 -11.51
C ASN A 170 -3.68 12.84 -10.55
N SER A 171 -3.14 13.45 -9.50
CA SER A 171 -2.40 12.74 -8.45
C SER A 171 -3.30 11.72 -7.72
N LEU A 172 -4.54 12.09 -7.40
CA LEU A 172 -5.53 11.19 -6.81
C LEU A 172 -5.82 9.99 -7.72
N GLN A 173 -6.03 10.23 -9.02
CA GLN A 173 -6.26 9.17 -10.00
C GLN A 173 -5.06 8.23 -10.10
N ILE A 174 -3.84 8.76 -10.19
CA ILE A 174 -2.62 7.96 -10.21
C ILE A 174 -2.51 7.08 -8.95
N CYS A 175 -2.79 7.65 -7.78
CA CYS A 175 -2.74 6.92 -6.51
C CYS A 175 -3.71 5.74 -6.51
N ALA A 176 -4.95 5.98 -6.96
CA ALA A 176 -5.98 4.97 -7.08
C ALA A 176 -5.64 3.90 -8.13
N ASP A 177 -5.15 4.29 -9.31
CA ASP A 177 -4.74 3.36 -10.37
C ASP A 177 -3.59 2.46 -9.91
N SER A 178 -2.61 3.04 -9.20
CA SER A 178 -1.48 2.28 -8.64
C SER A 178 -1.95 1.28 -7.58
N ALA A 179 -2.89 1.67 -6.70
CA ALA A 179 -3.46 0.81 -5.69
C ALA A 179 -4.31 -0.33 -6.30
N ILE A 180 -5.09 -0.03 -7.33
CA ILE A 180 -5.85 -1.01 -8.12
C ILE A 180 -4.90 -2.07 -8.68
N GLU A 181 -3.83 -1.65 -9.35
CA GLU A 181 -2.90 -2.57 -10.02
C GLU A 181 -2.16 -3.47 -9.00
N ILE A 182 -1.80 -2.94 -7.83
CA ILE A 182 -1.23 -3.74 -6.73
C ILE A 182 -2.20 -4.87 -6.34
N ILE A 183 -3.46 -4.53 -6.07
CA ILE A 183 -4.46 -5.50 -5.62
C ILE A 183 -4.70 -6.54 -6.72
N ASP A 184 -4.76 -6.11 -7.99
CA ASP A 184 -4.97 -7.01 -9.12
C ASP A 184 -3.81 -7.98 -9.35
N LEU A 185 -2.56 -7.51 -9.27
CA LEU A 185 -1.37 -8.34 -9.37
C LEU A 185 -1.34 -9.38 -8.25
N VAL A 186 -1.47 -8.95 -6.99
CA VAL A 186 -1.42 -9.86 -5.84
C VAL A 186 -2.57 -10.86 -5.91
N HIS A 187 -3.81 -10.41 -6.14
CA HIS A 187 -4.98 -11.27 -6.25
C HIS A 187 -4.83 -12.31 -7.37
N HIS A 188 -4.30 -11.90 -8.53
CA HIS A 188 -4.09 -12.82 -9.64
C HIS A 188 -3.03 -13.88 -9.30
N VAL A 189 -1.90 -13.49 -8.72
CA VAL A 189 -0.84 -14.45 -8.37
C VAL A 189 -1.31 -15.45 -7.32
N VAL A 190 -1.92 -15.00 -6.21
CA VAL A 190 -2.41 -15.91 -5.14
C VAL A 190 -3.59 -16.78 -5.56
N SER A 191 -4.29 -16.41 -6.65
CA SER A 191 -5.36 -17.21 -7.23
C SER A 191 -4.92 -18.09 -8.40
N SER A 192 -3.67 -17.94 -8.86
CA SER A 192 -3.11 -18.75 -9.94
C SER A 192 -2.58 -20.09 -9.42
N THR A 193 -2.41 -21.05 -10.32
CA THR A 193 -1.82 -22.36 -10.04
C THR A 193 -0.48 -22.52 -10.74
N GLY A 194 0.33 -23.47 -10.27
CA GLY A 194 1.63 -23.80 -10.88
C GLY A 194 2.67 -22.70 -10.63
N TRP A 195 3.59 -22.51 -11.58
CA TRP A 195 4.74 -21.62 -11.43
C TRP A 195 4.37 -20.15 -11.16
N LYS A 196 3.18 -19.71 -11.59
CA LYS A 196 2.70 -18.34 -11.37
C LYS A 196 2.44 -18.02 -9.90
N GLN A 197 2.12 -19.01 -9.06
CA GLN A 197 1.87 -18.81 -7.63
C GLN A 197 3.14 -18.36 -6.87
N GLU A 198 4.32 -18.69 -7.41
CA GLU A 198 5.63 -18.40 -6.79
C GLU A 198 6.22 -17.04 -7.19
N LEU A 199 5.47 -16.22 -7.93
CA LEU A 199 5.95 -14.93 -8.45
C LEU A 199 5.95 -13.82 -7.42
N LEU A 200 5.23 -13.98 -6.31
CA LEU A 200 5.37 -13.07 -5.18
C LEU A 200 6.71 -13.30 -4.49
N GLY A 201 7.25 -12.21 -3.94
CA GLY A 201 8.38 -12.27 -3.02
C GLY A 201 7.93 -12.78 -1.65
N ALA A 202 8.54 -12.26 -0.61
CA ALA A 202 8.13 -12.63 0.73
C ALA A 202 6.72 -12.12 1.05
N TRP A 203 5.91 -12.97 1.70
CA TRP A 203 4.47 -12.72 1.94
C TRP A 203 4.19 -11.38 2.62
N TRP A 204 5.05 -10.95 3.54
CA TRP A 204 4.85 -9.70 4.29
C TRP A 204 4.96 -8.45 3.42
N PHE A 205 5.71 -8.49 2.32
CA PHE A 205 5.73 -7.40 1.34
C PHE A 205 4.37 -7.31 0.65
N SER A 206 3.85 -8.42 0.15
CA SER A 206 2.55 -8.48 -0.51
C SER A 206 1.42 -8.08 0.43
N LEU A 207 1.46 -8.53 1.69
CA LEU A 207 0.52 -8.11 2.74
C LEU A 207 0.54 -6.59 2.91
N TYR A 208 1.72 -6.01 3.12
CA TYR A 208 1.88 -4.57 3.29
C TYR A 208 1.37 -3.78 2.07
N TYR A 209 1.71 -4.21 0.87
CA TYR A 209 1.28 -3.55 -0.38
C TYR A 209 -0.24 -3.61 -0.55
N THR A 210 -0.83 -4.80 -0.42
CA THR A 210 -2.28 -5.00 -0.60
C THR A 210 -3.08 -4.27 0.47
N PHE A 211 -2.63 -4.29 1.72
CA PHE A 211 -3.30 -3.58 2.81
C PHE A 211 -3.28 -2.06 2.60
N ASN A 212 -2.10 -1.48 2.31
CA ASN A 212 -2.00 -0.04 2.04
C ASN A 212 -2.79 0.38 0.80
N ALA A 213 -2.75 -0.43 -0.27
CA ALA A 213 -3.56 -0.20 -1.47
C ALA A 213 -5.05 -0.16 -1.14
N ALA A 214 -5.56 -1.09 -0.31
CA ALA A 214 -6.96 -1.10 0.08
C ALA A 214 -7.36 0.16 0.88
N LEU A 215 -6.50 0.67 1.76
CA LEU A 215 -6.75 1.92 2.49
C LEU A 215 -6.78 3.14 1.56
N VAL A 216 -5.92 3.17 0.54
CA VAL A 216 -5.92 4.21 -0.49
C VAL A 216 -7.24 4.18 -1.27
N ILE A 217 -7.71 3.00 -1.67
CA ILE A 217 -9.01 2.85 -2.33
C ILE A 217 -10.16 3.36 -1.46
N PHE A 218 -10.16 3.02 -0.18
CA PHE A 218 -11.15 3.53 0.77
C PHE A 218 -11.13 5.07 0.83
N GLY A 219 -9.94 5.67 0.99
CA GLY A 219 -9.77 7.13 1.01
C GLY A 219 -10.26 7.77 -0.29
N THR A 220 -9.91 7.21 -1.45
CA THR A 220 -10.36 7.69 -2.76
C THR A 220 -11.88 7.66 -2.88
N ILE A 221 -12.53 6.55 -2.52
CA ILE A 221 -14.00 6.45 -2.54
C ILE A 221 -14.61 7.52 -1.64
N ARG A 222 -14.04 7.75 -0.45
CA ARG A 222 -14.56 8.75 0.49
C ARG A 222 -14.44 10.17 -0.02
N VAL A 223 -13.32 10.52 -0.66
CA VAL A 223 -13.10 11.84 -1.29
C VAL A 223 -14.04 12.03 -2.47
N CYS A 224 -14.17 11.04 -3.35
CA CYS A 224 -14.99 11.15 -4.55
C CYS A 224 -16.50 11.18 -4.29
N ARG A 225 -16.96 10.81 -3.08
CA ARG A 225 -18.36 10.98 -2.66
C ARG A 225 -18.70 12.44 -2.31
N ASP A 226 -17.71 13.27 -1.98
CA ASP A 226 -17.91 14.68 -1.64
C ASP A 226 -17.54 15.59 -2.83
N GLU A 227 -18.48 15.77 -3.76
CA GLU A 227 -18.29 16.55 -5.00
C GLU A 227 -17.89 18.01 -4.74
N SER A 228 -18.27 18.56 -3.60
CA SER A 228 -17.93 19.94 -3.21
C SER A 228 -16.43 20.10 -2.96
N ARG A 229 -15.74 19.02 -2.59
CA ARG A 229 -14.31 19.02 -2.25
C ARG A 229 -13.44 18.64 -3.43
N THR A 230 -13.89 17.75 -4.29
CA THR A 230 -13.19 17.43 -5.55
C THR A 230 -13.37 18.52 -6.61
N GLY A 231 -14.45 19.31 -6.54
CA GLY A 231 -14.79 20.31 -7.56
C GLY A 231 -15.26 19.68 -8.89
N ALA A 232 -15.36 18.35 -8.94
CA ALA A 232 -15.78 17.57 -10.10
C ALA A 232 -16.35 16.21 -9.65
N SER A 233 -17.40 15.76 -10.33
CA SER A 233 -17.93 14.41 -10.14
C SER A 233 -16.97 13.39 -10.78
N MET A 234 -16.57 12.35 -10.01
CA MET A 234 -15.65 11.30 -10.46
C MET A 234 -16.30 9.90 -10.47
N PRO A 235 -17.47 9.71 -11.11
CA PRO A 235 -18.25 8.48 -10.98
C PRO A 235 -17.52 7.26 -11.57
N ILE A 236 -16.74 7.45 -12.64
CA ILE A 236 -15.97 6.38 -13.29
C ILE A 236 -14.91 5.81 -12.35
N LEU A 237 -14.21 6.68 -11.60
CA LEU A 237 -13.17 6.25 -10.66
C LEU A 237 -13.78 5.46 -9.50
N VAL A 238 -14.89 5.95 -8.94
CA VAL A 238 -15.62 5.27 -7.85
C VAL A 238 -16.15 3.92 -8.33
N ASP A 239 -16.76 3.87 -9.51
CA ASP A 239 -17.32 2.64 -10.07
C ASP A 239 -16.25 1.57 -10.26
N ARG A 240 -15.07 1.96 -10.77
CA ARG A 240 -13.93 1.06 -10.91
C ARG A 240 -13.38 0.62 -9.55
N ALA A 241 -13.26 1.55 -8.59
CA ALA A 241 -12.64 1.31 -7.29
C ALA A 241 -13.51 0.49 -6.31
N LYS A 242 -14.84 0.53 -6.43
CA LYS A 242 -15.77 -0.03 -5.43
C LYS A 242 -15.59 -1.52 -5.11
N SER A 243 -15.11 -2.32 -6.08
CA SER A 243 -14.94 -3.77 -5.90
C SER A 243 -13.61 -4.14 -5.24
N TYR A 244 -12.63 -3.24 -5.25
CA TYR A 244 -11.26 -3.53 -4.82
C TYR A 244 -11.08 -3.81 -3.32
N PRO A 245 -11.85 -3.23 -2.38
CA PRO A 245 -11.77 -3.64 -0.97
C PRO A 245 -12.10 -5.12 -0.76
N SER A 246 -13.13 -5.63 -1.44
CA SER A 246 -13.50 -7.06 -1.41
C SER A 246 -12.44 -7.94 -2.08
N ARG A 247 -11.87 -7.48 -3.20
CA ARG A 247 -10.79 -8.19 -3.90
C ARG A 247 -9.50 -8.25 -3.08
N ALA A 248 -9.14 -7.18 -2.37
CA ALA A 248 -8.01 -7.15 -1.45
C ALA A 248 -8.20 -8.15 -0.31
N THR A 249 -9.40 -8.21 0.27
CA THR A 249 -9.77 -9.20 1.29
C THR A 249 -9.59 -10.63 0.78
N ALA A 250 -10.09 -10.92 -0.43
CA ALA A 250 -9.94 -12.23 -1.07
C ALA A 250 -8.47 -12.58 -1.38
N ALA A 251 -7.66 -11.59 -1.75
CA ALA A 251 -6.23 -11.78 -1.97
C ALA A 251 -5.50 -12.12 -0.67
N LEU A 252 -5.77 -11.39 0.42
CA LEU A 252 -5.17 -11.66 1.72
C LEU A 252 -5.54 -13.04 2.27
N LEU A 253 -6.79 -13.48 2.08
CA LEU A 253 -7.24 -14.82 2.50
C LEU A 253 -6.38 -15.96 1.92
N LYS A 254 -5.87 -15.78 0.70
CA LYS A 254 -5.05 -16.78 -0.02
C LYS A 254 -3.54 -16.52 0.08
N LEU A 255 -3.12 -15.45 0.75
CA LEU A 255 -1.73 -15.01 0.72
C LEU A 255 -0.80 -15.89 1.55
N ASP A 256 -1.17 -16.16 2.81
CA ASP A 256 -0.40 -17.00 3.74
C ASP A 256 -1.37 -17.58 4.79
N THR A 257 -1.91 -18.77 4.51
CA THR A 257 -2.97 -19.38 5.32
C THR A 257 -2.46 -19.78 6.71
N GLY A 258 -3.17 -19.37 7.76
CA GLY A 258 -2.77 -19.61 9.16
C GLY A 258 -1.91 -18.51 9.77
N ASN A 259 -1.56 -17.47 8.99
CA ASN A 259 -0.81 -16.33 9.49
C ASN A 259 -1.71 -15.31 10.20
N ARG A 260 -1.51 -15.16 11.51
CA ARG A 260 -2.29 -14.26 12.37
C ARG A 260 -2.29 -12.81 11.88
N MET A 261 -1.19 -12.32 11.31
CA MET A 261 -1.09 -10.94 10.84
C MET A 261 -1.92 -10.74 9.56
N VAL A 262 -1.87 -11.70 8.65
CA VAL A 262 -2.71 -11.69 7.43
C VAL A 262 -4.19 -11.72 7.81
N ASP A 263 -4.58 -12.55 8.78
CA ASP A 263 -5.95 -12.61 9.28
C ASP A 263 -6.40 -11.31 9.92
N ARG A 264 -5.56 -10.66 10.74
CA ARG A 264 -5.87 -9.35 11.33
C ARG A 264 -6.09 -8.28 10.27
N CYS A 265 -5.19 -8.16 9.30
CA CYS A 265 -5.35 -7.21 8.19
C CYS A 265 -6.62 -7.48 7.38
N ARG A 266 -6.93 -8.75 7.08
CA ARG A 266 -8.15 -9.15 6.38
C ARG A 266 -9.40 -8.73 7.15
N LEU A 267 -9.50 -9.06 8.43
CA LEU A 267 -10.63 -8.70 9.30
C LEU A 267 -10.81 -7.18 9.39
N PHE A 268 -9.71 -6.42 9.46
CA PHE A 268 -9.76 -4.97 9.43
C PHE A 268 -10.40 -4.48 8.12
N LEU A 269 -9.93 -4.96 6.96
CA LEU A 269 -10.49 -4.59 5.66
C LEU A 269 -11.97 -4.97 5.50
N GLU A 270 -12.41 -6.10 6.06
CA GLU A 270 -13.82 -6.51 6.05
C GLU A 270 -14.72 -5.53 6.81
N ARG A 271 -14.25 -5.03 7.97
CA ARG A 271 -14.97 -4.00 8.72
C ARG A 271 -15.06 -2.68 7.93
N PHE A 272 -13.97 -2.26 7.30
CA PHE A 272 -13.99 -1.07 6.43
C PHE A 272 -14.92 -1.24 5.21
N ASN A 273 -14.97 -2.43 4.62
CA ASN A 273 -15.87 -2.68 3.49
C ASN A 273 -17.35 -2.65 3.92
N SER A 274 -17.64 -3.10 5.14
CA SER A 274 -18.99 -3.05 5.72
C SER A 274 -19.45 -1.60 5.91
N SER A 275 -18.58 -0.70 6.38
CA SER A 275 -18.91 0.72 6.56
C SER A 275 -19.11 1.49 5.26
N LEU A 276 -18.47 1.07 4.15
CA LEU A 276 -18.71 1.65 2.82
C LEU A 276 -20.10 1.31 2.25
N SER A 277 -20.66 0.17 2.68
CA SER A 277 -21.90 -0.41 2.17
C SER A 277 -23.13 0.07 2.94
N THR A 278 -22.96 0.60 4.16
CA THR A 278 -24.03 1.31 4.87
C THR A 278 -24.38 2.60 4.13
N PRO A 279 -25.62 2.76 3.64
CA PRO A 279 -26.08 4.05 3.14
C PRO A 279 -26.06 5.04 4.32
N GLU A 280 -25.51 6.24 4.09
CA GLU A 280 -25.62 7.35 5.05
C GLU A 280 -27.11 7.54 5.37
N GLN A 281 -27.53 7.15 6.57
CA GLN A 281 -28.87 7.43 7.05
C GLN A 281 -28.99 8.95 7.20
N ASN A 282 -29.97 9.53 6.52
CA ASN A 282 -30.42 10.90 6.75
C ASN A 282 -30.57 11.16 8.26
N PRO A 283 -30.05 12.27 8.81
CA PRO A 283 -30.23 12.59 10.22
C PRO A 283 -31.63 13.16 10.43
N LEU A 284 -32.65 12.30 10.43
CA LEU A 284 -33.95 12.62 11.00
C LEU A 284 -34.72 11.32 11.32
N SER A 285 -35.01 11.17 12.61
CA SER A 285 -36.07 10.36 13.24
C SER A 285 -35.68 8.97 13.80
N SER A 286 -35.77 8.93 15.13
CA SER A 286 -36.33 7.89 16.00
C SER A 286 -35.56 6.58 16.24
N ASP A 287 -35.07 6.49 17.48
CA ASP A 287 -35.15 5.36 18.42
C ASP A 287 -35.55 4.00 17.85
N SER A 288 -34.59 3.08 17.88
CA SER A 288 -34.86 1.65 18.01
C SER A 288 -33.68 0.98 18.70
N THR A 289 -33.74 0.96 20.03
CA THR A 289 -32.89 0.17 20.92
C THR A 289 -33.05 -1.31 20.54
N THR A 290 -32.05 -1.89 19.89
CA THR A 290 -31.95 -3.34 19.70
C THR A 290 -30.82 -3.87 20.57
N HIS A 291 -31.20 -4.31 21.77
CA HIS A 291 -30.34 -5.06 22.68
C HIS A 291 -29.96 -6.40 22.04
N PHE A 292 -28.68 -6.58 21.70
CA PHE A 292 -28.10 -7.89 21.49
C PHE A 292 -27.29 -8.28 22.72
N ASN A 293 -27.92 -9.07 23.59
CA ASN A 293 -27.25 -9.78 24.67
C ASN A 293 -26.38 -10.88 24.07
N LEU A 294 -25.07 -10.83 24.31
CA LEU A 294 -24.22 -12.02 24.25
C LEU A 294 -23.57 -12.19 25.62
N SER A 295 -24.24 -12.93 26.49
CA SER A 295 -23.62 -13.49 27.70
C SER A 295 -22.69 -14.62 27.27
N GLY A 296 -21.41 -14.50 27.62
CA GLY A 296 -20.41 -15.53 27.37
C GLY A 296 -19.10 -15.18 28.07
N SER A 297 -19.12 -15.13 29.40
CA SER A 297 -17.91 -14.99 30.21
C SER A 297 -17.12 -16.31 30.22
N GLY A 298 -15.82 -16.21 29.95
CA GLY A 298 -14.82 -17.23 30.23
C GLY A 298 -13.43 -16.72 29.83
N PRO A 299 -12.47 -16.53 30.76
CA PRO A 299 -11.15 -15.99 30.43
C PRO A 299 -10.26 -17.12 29.91
N MET A 300 -9.88 -17.05 28.64
CA MET A 300 -8.80 -17.90 28.10
C MET A 300 -7.53 -17.06 28.01
N ALA A 301 -6.71 -17.16 29.05
CA ALA A 301 -5.30 -16.82 28.96
C ALA A 301 -4.65 -17.83 28.00
N PHE A 302 -4.09 -17.34 26.90
CA PHE A 302 -3.14 -18.09 26.08
C PHE A 302 -1.93 -17.21 25.83
N GLY A 303 -0.92 -17.38 26.69
CA GLY A 303 0.45 -17.15 26.30
C GLY A 303 0.81 -18.16 25.22
N GLY A 304 1.30 -17.68 24.09
CA GLY A 304 1.74 -18.49 22.97
C GLY A 304 2.78 -17.71 22.20
N GLU A 305 3.94 -18.34 22.04
CA GLU A 305 5.19 -17.84 21.48
C GLU A 305 4.99 -16.93 20.25
N MET A 306 5.72 -15.82 20.26
CA MET A 306 5.85 -14.91 19.14
C MET A 306 6.61 -15.65 18.03
N ASP A 307 5.91 -16.14 17.01
CA ASP A 307 6.55 -16.59 15.78
C ASP A 307 7.11 -15.35 15.06
N TYR A 308 8.36 -15.03 15.39
CA TYR A 308 9.11 -13.95 14.78
C TYR A 308 9.38 -14.27 13.31
N SER A 309 9.17 -13.28 12.44
CA SER A 309 9.82 -13.24 11.12
C SER A 309 11.33 -13.48 11.31
N PRO A 310 12.03 -14.20 10.43
CA PRO A 310 13.45 -14.58 10.59
C PRO A 310 14.43 -13.40 10.72
N LEU A 311 13.95 -12.16 10.66
CA LEU A 311 14.68 -10.91 10.94
C LEU A 311 14.30 -10.26 12.28
N GLY A 312 13.56 -10.93 13.17
CA GLY A 312 13.13 -10.37 14.45
C GLY A 312 12.24 -9.13 14.31
N MET A 313 11.54 -8.99 13.19
CA MET A 313 10.74 -7.80 12.89
C MET A 313 9.45 -7.81 13.72
N GLU A 314 9.41 -6.96 14.73
CA GLU A 314 8.20 -6.64 15.50
C GLU A 314 7.20 -5.90 14.58
N PHE A 315 6.32 -6.65 13.91
CA PHE A 315 5.07 -6.10 13.38
C PHE A 315 4.09 -5.71 14.51
N GLY A 316 4.44 -6.02 15.77
CA GLY A 316 3.60 -5.85 16.95
C GLY A 316 3.30 -4.42 17.36
N GLU A 317 4.06 -3.40 16.89
CA GLU A 317 3.75 -2.00 17.20
C GLU A 317 2.62 -1.40 16.33
N PHE A 318 2.19 -2.09 15.26
CA PHE A 318 1.11 -1.61 14.40
C PHE A 318 -0.09 -2.57 14.50
N MET A 319 -1.17 -2.12 15.16
CA MET A 319 -2.36 -2.91 15.56
C MET A 319 -2.13 -3.80 16.78
N MET A 320 -1.99 -3.16 17.94
CA MET A 320 -2.02 -3.86 19.24
C MET A 320 -3.41 -4.50 19.44
N ASP A 321 -3.50 -5.55 20.26
CA ASP A 321 -4.80 -6.16 20.62
C ASP A 321 -5.77 -5.12 21.25
N GLY A 322 -5.22 -4.06 21.85
CA GLY A 322 -5.97 -2.89 22.34
C GLY A 322 -6.64 -2.05 21.24
N ASP A 323 -6.05 -1.93 20.05
CA ASP A 323 -6.64 -1.20 18.91
C ASP A 323 -7.78 -2.01 18.28
N LEU A 324 -7.67 -3.33 18.27
CA LEU A 324 -8.75 -4.22 17.85
C LEU A 324 -9.91 -4.17 18.85
N LEU A 325 -9.59 -4.15 20.16
CA LEU A 325 -10.57 -4.01 21.24
C LEU A 325 -11.25 -2.64 21.24
N SER A 326 -10.53 -1.54 20.99
CA SER A 326 -11.13 -0.20 20.92
C SER A 326 -12.07 -0.07 19.71
N LEU A 327 -11.75 -0.72 18.58
CA LEU A 327 -12.65 -0.89 17.44
C LEU A 327 -13.81 -1.86 17.72
N MET A 328 -13.67 -2.76 18.69
CA MET A 328 -14.74 -3.67 19.14
C MET A 328 -15.64 -3.07 20.24
N SER A 329 -15.20 -2.00 20.91
CA SER A 329 -15.81 -1.53 22.17
C SER A 329 -16.50 -0.17 22.10
N ARG A 330 -16.98 0.29 20.93
CA ARG A 330 -17.91 1.43 20.90
C ARG A 330 -19.37 0.96 20.93
N PRO A 331 -20.01 0.94 22.12
CA PRO A 331 -21.38 1.36 22.27
C PRO A 331 -21.41 2.76 22.90
N ASP A 332 -22.21 3.65 22.33
CA ASP A 332 -22.51 4.97 22.88
C ASP A 332 -23.05 4.85 24.31
N ILE A 333 -22.38 5.48 25.28
CA ILE A 333 -22.92 5.71 26.63
C ILE A 333 -23.13 7.23 26.76
N PRO A 334 -24.37 7.74 26.86
CA PRO A 334 -24.61 9.13 27.18
C PRO A 334 -24.30 9.42 28.66
N PRO A 335 -23.99 10.68 29.03
CA PRO A 335 -23.70 11.05 30.41
C PRO A 335 -24.97 10.90 31.26
N GLN A 336 -24.87 10.13 32.35
CA GLN A 336 -25.90 10.13 33.39
C GLN A 336 -25.96 11.52 34.02
N ALA A 337 -27.11 12.18 33.84
CA ALA A 337 -27.50 13.34 34.62
C ALA A 337 -27.92 12.86 36.01
N ASP A 338 -27.20 13.31 37.05
CA ASP A 338 -27.65 13.22 38.42
C ASP A 338 -28.79 14.21 38.66
N LEU A 339 -29.96 13.69 39.01
CA LEU A 339 -31.06 14.41 39.62
C LEU A 339 -31.62 13.52 40.75
N GLN A 340 -31.04 13.67 41.94
CA GLN A 340 -31.77 13.99 43.18
C GLN A 340 -30.81 14.43 44.28
#